data_AF-A0A955MPL6-F1
#
_entry.id   AF-A0A955MPL6-F1
#
_cell.length_a   1.000
_cell.length_b   1.000
_cell.length_c   1.000
_cell.angle_alpha   90.00
_cell.angle_beta   90.00
_cell.angle_gamma   90.00
#
_symmetry.space_group_name_H-M   'P 1'
#
loop_
_entity.id
_entity.type
_entity.pdbx_description
1 polymer ?
#
loop_
_entity_poly.entity_id
_entity_poly.type
_entity_poly.pdbx_seq_one_letter_code
_entity_poly.pdbx_strand_id
1 'polypeptide(L)'
;MPILKDDPEKPEEGRQEPADVIVLPSGAEILSLDDILKTELFDDVEEKPVRAVLQRFKKNWDEYPPIWRRTFEDGDIICEEGDFDQTAFFILEGKVSIYIAAQLGHIESKTRKRKGILGFLRKHTTAFSRTRKDDSLSDETTRLSIPTDSPIDLAVDDPVGYLHKGDLFGEQTCSNYLPRSATVKAVGKCVCLEMIAPVLRAVKENSPRFNEEYKDRALKNHLMNVPMFSGFHDEVFDFLKDKIELVTKYKGEVIFREGEKADAFYLIRSGFVKVSQKKPGGETVLKYMGRGEHIGHIGIIQKTPREVTCTALNTAELVKVSEDHFREMLAEFPEVNKQFYRSSNKFQALNAALAQRTQTFAIRNFLDQGLMEANNLLLLDLEKCTRCDECVKACADSHDGVTRLNRVGLRFDKYLVATSCRSCSDPVCMPVCPVGSIRRRDTLEIVIEDWCIGCTKCADACPYGNINMHEMESPDSGADEEEAPKKKARAKSKAITCDLCTDAGGD
;
A
#
# COMPACT_ATOMS: atom_id res chain seq x y z
N MET A 1 32.78 -27.23 34.94
CA MET A 1 33.03 -28.68 34.78
C MET A 1 32.22 -29.40 35.83
N PRO A 2 31.18 -30.12 35.41
CA PRO A 2 31.37 -31.46 34.87
C PRO A 2 31.00 -31.57 33.39
N ILE A 3 31.76 -32.43 32.72
CA ILE A 3 31.66 -32.80 31.32
C ILE A 3 30.51 -33.81 31.21
N LEU A 4 29.44 -33.46 30.50
CA LEU A 4 28.46 -34.43 30.04
C LEU A 4 28.81 -34.84 28.62
N LYS A 5 28.80 -36.15 28.43
CA LYS A 5 29.36 -36.93 27.34
C LYS A 5 28.52 -36.83 26.07
N ASP A 6 29.21 -37.03 24.95
CA ASP A 6 28.72 -37.13 23.58
C ASP A 6 27.47 -38.02 23.47
N ASP A 7 26.43 -37.47 22.85
CA ASP A 7 25.29 -38.22 22.32
C ASP A 7 25.60 -38.55 20.84
N PRO A 8 25.29 -39.77 20.36
CA PRO A 8 25.66 -40.23 19.04
C PRO A 8 24.83 -39.55 17.94
N GLU A 9 25.50 -39.31 16.80
CA GLU A 9 24.99 -38.78 15.54
C GLU A 9 23.50 -39.04 15.30
N LYS A 10 22.69 -37.97 15.38
CA LYS A 10 21.40 -37.94 14.70
C LYS A 10 21.66 -37.87 13.19
N PRO A 11 20.92 -38.63 12.36
CA PRO A 11 21.04 -38.50 10.91
C PRO A 11 20.68 -37.06 10.52
N GLU A 12 21.50 -36.45 9.67
CA GLU A 12 21.20 -35.18 9.00
C GLU A 12 19.94 -35.38 8.13
N GLU A 13 18.77 -35.21 8.73
CA GLU A 13 17.53 -35.01 7.98
C GLU A 13 17.64 -33.67 7.26
N GLY A 14 17.49 -33.75 5.94
CA GLY A 14 17.75 -32.69 4.96
C GLY A 14 17.42 -31.29 5.46
N ARG A 15 18.48 -30.53 5.71
CA ARG A 15 18.43 -29.07 5.78
C ARG A 15 17.89 -28.61 4.43
N GLN A 16 16.61 -28.21 4.39
CA GLN A 16 16.09 -27.48 3.24
C GLN A 16 17.04 -26.31 3.00
N GLU A 17 17.54 -26.21 1.77
CA GLU A 17 18.35 -25.08 1.34
C GLU A 17 17.60 -23.79 1.68
N PRO A 18 18.29 -22.76 2.22
CA PRO A 18 17.62 -21.51 2.57
C PRO A 18 16.93 -20.95 1.33
N ALA A 19 15.66 -20.58 1.50
CA ALA A 19 14.80 -19.98 0.47
C ALA A 19 15.25 -18.55 0.15
N ASP A 20 16.50 -18.38 -0.32
CA ASP A 20 17.15 -17.08 -0.47
C ASP A 20 17.90 -16.98 -1.81
N VAL A 21 17.14 -16.97 -2.91
CA VAL A 21 17.55 -16.49 -4.24
C VAL A 21 16.29 -15.91 -4.88
N ILE A 22 16.36 -14.78 -5.60
CA ILE A 22 15.36 -14.58 -6.66
C ILE A 22 15.61 -15.71 -7.64
N VAL A 23 14.90 -16.82 -7.48
CA VAL A 23 14.78 -17.78 -8.57
C VAL A 23 14.03 -17.01 -9.63
N LEU A 24 14.76 -16.50 -10.62
CA LEU A 24 14.15 -15.99 -11.84
C LEU A 24 13.11 -17.02 -12.24
N PRO A 25 11.82 -16.63 -12.36
CA PRO A 25 10.77 -17.60 -12.59
C PRO A 25 11.13 -18.42 -13.82
N SER A 26 10.90 -19.72 -13.76
CA SER A 26 11.29 -20.64 -14.83
C SER A 26 10.86 -20.09 -16.20
N GLY A 27 11.79 -19.97 -17.14
CA GLY A 27 11.56 -19.39 -18.46
C GLY A 27 11.76 -17.87 -18.57
N ALA A 28 12.28 -17.19 -17.54
CA ALA A 28 12.69 -15.80 -17.63
C ALA A 28 13.98 -15.64 -18.44
N GLU A 29 13.96 -14.69 -19.38
CA GLU A 29 15.10 -14.35 -20.22
C GLU A 29 15.62 -12.96 -19.86
N ILE A 30 16.90 -12.90 -19.52
CA ILE A 30 17.60 -11.65 -19.22
C ILE A 30 17.96 -10.96 -20.53
N LEU A 31 17.48 -9.73 -20.69
CA LEU A 31 17.79 -8.90 -21.84
C LEU A 31 18.96 -7.96 -21.53
N SER A 32 19.71 -7.58 -22.58
CA SER A 32 20.70 -6.51 -22.45
C SER A 32 20.01 -5.15 -22.29
N LEU A 33 20.69 -4.18 -21.68
CA LEU A 33 20.18 -2.82 -21.53
C LEU A 33 19.74 -2.21 -22.88
N ASP A 34 20.53 -2.43 -23.93
CA ASP A 34 20.24 -1.86 -25.24
C ASP A 34 19.09 -2.59 -25.95
N ASP A 35 18.83 -3.86 -25.63
CA ASP A 35 17.67 -4.59 -26.17
C ASP A 35 16.38 -4.20 -25.45
N ILE A 36 16.43 -3.96 -24.14
CA ILE A 36 15.29 -3.45 -23.37
C ILE A 36 14.83 -2.10 -23.90
N LEU A 37 15.76 -1.17 -24.13
CA LEU A 37 15.44 0.18 -24.59
C LEU A 37 14.91 0.23 -26.03
N LYS A 38 15.07 -0.85 -26.81
CA LYS A 38 14.48 -0.98 -28.16
C LYS A 38 13.07 -1.59 -28.16
N THR A 39 12.56 -2.00 -27.00
CA THR A 39 11.20 -2.55 -26.90
C THR A 39 10.16 -1.45 -26.97
N GLU A 40 8.94 -1.80 -27.40
CA GLU A 40 7.81 -0.86 -27.54
C GLU A 40 7.41 -0.17 -26.22
N LEU A 41 7.84 -0.71 -25.07
CA LEU A 41 7.67 -0.06 -23.77
C LEU A 41 8.34 1.33 -23.71
N PHE A 42 9.40 1.53 -24.50
CA PHE A 42 10.23 2.75 -24.46
C PHE A 42 10.00 3.69 -25.64
N ASP A 43 9.04 3.41 -26.53
CA ASP A 43 8.77 4.22 -27.73
C ASP A 43 8.46 5.70 -27.41
N ASP A 44 7.82 5.97 -26.27
CA ASP A 44 7.45 7.31 -25.80
C ASP A 44 8.08 7.70 -24.45
N VAL A 45 9.12 6.98 -24.00
CA VAL A 45 9.75 7.18 -22.69
C VAL A 45 11.02 8.02 -22.81
N GLU A 46 11.20 9.04 -21.96
CA GLU A 46 12.51 9.71 -21.84
C GLU A 46 13.56 8.73 -21.28
N GLU A 47 14.48 8.26 -22.13
CA GLU A 47 15.43 7.20 -21.77
C GLU A 47 16.37 7.56 -20.62
N LYS A 48 16.82 8.82 -20.53
CA LYS A 48 17.91 9.21 -19.64
C LYS A 48 17.58 8.97 -18.16
N PRO A 49 16.41 9.40 -17.64
CA PRO A 49 15.95 9.04 -16.29
C PRO A 49 15.88 7.54 -16.04
N VAL A 50 15.33 6.76 -16.98
CA VAL A 50 15.15 5.31 -16.79
C VAL A 50 16.48 4.57 -16.84
N ARG A 51 17.39 4.95 -17.75
CA ARG A 51 18.74 4.40 -17.84
C ARG A 51 19.51 4.60 -16.53
N ALA A 52 19.33 5.74 -15.86
CA ALA A 52 19.95 5.99 -14.55
C ALA A 52 19.42 5.06 -13.44
N VAL A 53 18.15 4.64 -13.51
CA VAL A 53 17.59 3.63 -12.60
C VAL A 53 18.15 2.25 -12.92
N LEU A 54 18.12 1.84 -14.19
CA LEU A 54 18.64 0.54 -14.64
C LEU A 54 20.13 0.35 -14.31
N GLN A 55 20.94 1.41 -14.44
CA GLN A 55 22.36 1.37 -14.11
C GLN A 55 22.66 1.04 -12.64
N ARG A 56 21.71 1.23 -11.71
CA ARG A 56 21.88 0.84 -10.29
C ARG A 56 22.04 -0.67 -10.13
N PHE A 57 21.51 -1.45 -11.07
CA PHE A 57 21.54 -2.91 -11.06
C PHE A 57 22.72 -3.48 -11.84
N LYS A 58 23.54 -2.64 -12.51
CA LYS A 58 24.61 -3.08 -13.42
C LYS A 58 25.55 -4.13 -12.83
N LYS A 59 25.85 -4.05 -11.53
CA LYS A 59 26.77 -5.00 -10.86
C LYS A 59 26.17 -6.39 -10.68
N ASN A 60 24.86 -6.46 -10.51
CA ASN A 60 24.14 -7.70 -10.19
C ASN A 60 23.12 -8.05 -11.28
N TRP A 61 23.31 -7.54 -12.50
CA TRP A 61 22.33 -7.63 -13.58
C TRP A 61 21.94 -9.07 -13.91
N ASP A 62 22.92 -9.98 -13.91
CA ASP A 62 22.72 -11.39 -14.24
C ASP A 62 22.09 -12.19 -13.09
N GLU A 63 22.18 -11.69 -11.85
CA GLU A 63 21.65 -12.35 -10.65
C GLU A 63 20.27 -11.80 -10.27
N TYR A 64 20.08 -10.48 -10.45
CA TYR A 64 18.90 -9.72 -10.06
C TYR A 64 18.56 -8.67 -11.14
N PRO A 65 18.13 -9.10 -12.34
CA PRO A 65 17.75 -8.16 -13.40
C PRO A 65 16.51 -7.37 -12.96
N PRO A 66 16.47 -6.04 -13.15
CA PRO A 66 15.32 -5.23 -12.74
C PRO A 66 14.15 -5.30 -13.73
N ILE A 67 14.39 -5.85 -14.92
CA ILE A 67 13.40 -6.12 -15.96
C ILE A 67 13.86 -7.33 -16.77
N TRP A 68 12.95 -8.24 -17.08
CA TRP A 68 13.22 -9.47 -17.83
C TRP A 68 12.04 -9.82 -18.74
N ARG A 69 12.30 -10.66 -19.75
CA ARG A 69 11.27 -11.16 -20.66
C ARG A 69 10.73 -12.49 -20.15
N ARG A 70 9.41 -12.68 -20.20
CA ARG A 70 8.75 -13.95 -19.95
C ARG A 70 7.89 -14.37 -21.13
N THR A 71 7.89 -15.66 -21.39
CA THR A 71 6.99 -16.30 -22.36
C THR A 71 6.05 -17.21 -21.58
N PHE A 72 4.77 -17.10 -21.88
CA PHE A 72 3.69 -17.88 -21.29
C PHE A 72 2.99 -18.65 -22.39
N GLU A 73 2.63 -19.90 -22.10
CA GLU A 73 1.83 -20.74 -22.99
C GLU A 73 0.33 -20.56 -22.70
N ASP A 74 -0.51 -21.07 -23.60
CA ASP A 74 -1.96 -20.98 -23.44
C ASP A 74 -2.39 -21.63 -22.11
N GLY A 75 -3.09 -20.85 -21.30
CA GLY A 75 -3.61 -21.33 -20.03
C GLY A 75 -2.76 -20.99 -18.80
N ASP A 76 -1.53 -20.52 -18.97
CA ASP A 76 -0.65 -20.16 -17.86
C ASP A 76 -1.21 -19.00 -17.06
N ILE A 77 -1.17 -19.12 -15.73
CA ILE A 77 -1.49 -18.02 -14.81
C ILE A 77 -0.26 -17.13 -14.67
N ILE A 78 -0.43 -15.84 -14.96
CA ILE A 78 0.65 -14.85 -14.90
C ILE A 78 0.72 -14.21 -13.50
N CYS A 79 -0.43 -13.89 -12.92
CA CYS A 79 -0.57 -13.46 -11.52
C CYS A 79 -1.97 -13.81 -11.00
N GLU A 80 -2.10 -14.06 -9.70
CA GLU A 80 -3.38 -14.40 -9.06
C GLU A 80 -3.96 -13.24 -8.26
N GLU A 81 -5.29 -13.15 -8.22
CA GLU A 81 -6.01 -12.24 -7.34
C GLU A 81 -5.60 -12.46 -5.89
N GLY A 82 -5.24 -11.40 -5.17
CA GLY A 82 -4.80 -11.47 -3.78
C GLY A 82 -3.28 -11.44 -3.58
N ASP A 83 -2.49 -11.77 -4.61
CA ASP A 83 -1.03 -11.81 -4.49
C ASP A 83 -0.42 -10.42 -4.26
N PHE A 84 0.66 -10.36 -3.49
CA PHE A 84 1.43 -9.12 -3.30
C PHE A 84 2.65 -8.99 -4.22
N ASP A 85 2.71 -9.75 -5.31
CA ASP A 85 3.78 -9.68 -6.29
C ASP A 85 3.99 -8.26 -6.81
N GLN A 86 5.20 -7.71 -6.60
CA GLN A 86 5.49 -6.29 -6.84
C GLN A 86 6.25 -6.08 -8.14
N THR A 87 5.81 -6.80 -9.16
CA THR A 87 6.23 -6.61 -10.54
C THR A 87 5.03 -6.13 -11.36
N ALA A 88 5.32 -5.44 -12.45
CA ALA A 88 4.32 -5.10 -13.45
C ALA A 88 4.72 -5.72 -14.78
N PHE A 89 3.73 -5.99 -15.61
CA PHE A 89 3.89 -6.67 -16.88
C PHE A 89 3.48 -5.75 -18.01
N PHE A 90 4.30 -5.69 -19.06
CA PHE A 90 3.98 -5.03 -20.32
C PHE A 90 3.91 -6.08 -21.44
N ILE A 91 2.79 -6.14 -22.16
CA ILE A 91 2.54 -7.17 -23.18
C ILE A 91 3.27 -6.80 -24.47
N LEU A 92 4.30 -7.56 -24.84
CA LEU A 92 5.02 -7.40 -26.11
C LEU A 92 4.29 -8.11 -27.26
N GLU A 93 3.76 -9.30 -27.00
CA GLU A 93 3.09 -10.13 -28.00
C GLU A 93 1.98 -10.97 -27.35
N GLY A 94 0.91 -11.23 -28.09
CA GLY A 94 -0.18 -12.08 -27.66
C GLY A 94 -1.32 -11.33 -26.97
N LYS A 95 -2.08 -12.08 -26.16
CA LYS A 95 -3.30 -11.63 -25.49
C LYS A 95 -3.40 -12.35 -24.15
N VAL A 96 -3.92 -11.65 -23.14
CA VAL A 96 -4.25 -12.24 -21.83
C VAL A 96 -5.70 -11.97 -21.48
N SER A 97 -6.30 -12.87 -20.70
CA SER A 97 -7.58 -12.63 -20.04
C SER A 97 -7.33 -12.20 -18.61
N ILE A 98 -8.08 -11.21 -18.14
CA ILE A 98 -8.09 -10.76 -16.75
C ILE A 98 -9.48 -11.01 -16.17
N TYR A 99 -9.54 -11.62 -14.98
CA TYR A 99 -10.81 -11.98 -14.35
C TYR A 99 -10.71 -12.03 -12.82
N ILE A 100 -11.84 -11.91 -12.14
CA ILE A 100 -11.94 -12.06 -10.69
C ILE A 100 -12.36 -13.49 -10.39
N ALA A 101 -11.52 -14.22 -9.66
CA ALA A 101 -11.73 -15.63 -9.36
C ALA A 101 -12.73 -15.83 -8.22
N ALA A 102 -12.80 -14.86 -7.30
CA ALA A 102 -13.82 -14.86 -6.27
C ALA A 102 -15.20 -14.69 -6.94
N GLN A 103 -16.05 -15.73 -6.85
CA GLN A 103 -17.48 -15.52 -7.07
C GLN A 103 -17.89 -14.38 -6.15
N LEU A 104 -18.41 -13.29 -6.72
CA LEU A 104 -19.20 -12.30 -5.99
C LEU A 104 -20.38 -13.06 -5.40
N GLY A 105 -20.13 -13.76 -4.30
CA GLY A 105 -21.14 -14.48 -3.56
C GLY A 105 -22.12 -13.41 -3.17
N HIS A 106 -23.29 -13.42 -3.81
CA HIS A 106 -24.44 -12.74 -3.28
C HIS A 106 -24.43 -13.03 -1.78
N ILE A 107 -24.19 -12.00 -0.97
CA ILE A 107 -24.72 -11.96 0.38
C ILE A 107 -26.23 -11.80 0.16
N GLU A 108 -26.86 -12.85 -0.36
CA GLU A 108 -28.27 -13.09 -0.13
C GLU A 108 -28.36 -13.13 1.40
N SER A 109 -28.83 -12.03 1.97
CA SER A 109 -29.40 -12.04 3.29
C SER A 109 -30.57 -13.02 3.25
N LYS A 110 -30.26 -14.31 3.42
CA LYS A 110 -31.25 -15.34 3.70
C LYS A 110 -31.79 -15.02 5.08
N THR A 111 -32.73 -14.09 5.11
CA THR A 111 -33.78 -14.01 6.13
C THR A 111 -34.57 -15.31 5.99
N ARG A 112 -33.99 -16.37 6.55
CA ARG A 112 -34.65 -17.65 6.72
C ARG A 112 -35.74 -17.39 7.75
N LYS A 113 -36.94 -17.02 7.27
CA LYS A 113 -38.18 -17.06 8.04
C LYS A 113 -38.40 -18.52 8.47
N ARG A 114 -37.74 -18.93 9.55
CA ARG A 114 -38.14 -20.08 10.34
C ARG A 114 -39.45 -19.68 11.02
N LYS A 115 -40.58 -20.02 10.39
CA LYS A 115 -41.85 -20.19 11.09
C LYS A 115 -41.63 -21.34 12.09
N GLY A 116 -41.20 -20.99 13.29
CA GLY A 116 -41.07 -21.87 14.45
C GLY A 116 -41.99 -21.37 15.55
N ILE A 117 -42.88 -22.24 16.00
CA ILE A 117 -44.09 -21.96 16.79
C ILE A 117 -43.82 -21.71 18.28
N LEU A 118 -42.65 -21.15 18.65
CA LEU A 118 -42.26 -20.95 20.05
C LEU A 118 -41.89 -19.50 20.37
N GLY A 119 -42.65 -18.55 19.82
CA GLY A 119 -42.64 -17.16 20.29
C GLY A 119 -43.56 -17.00 21.49
N PHE A 120 -43.05 -17.13 22.72
CA PHE A 120 -43.70 -16.50 23.88
C PHE A 120 -42.83 -16.24 25.13
N LEU A 121 -41.60 -16.75 25.25
CA LEU A 121 -40.83 -16.63 26.51
C LEU A 121 -39.41 -16.09 26.32
N ARG A 122 -39.31 -14.76 26.14
CA ARG A 122 -38.26 -13.89 26.75
C ARG A 122 -38.52 -12.42 26.42
N LYS A 123 -39.59 -11.87 27.01
CA LYS A 123 -39.66 -10.45 27.37
C LYS A 123 -39.10 -10.35 28.79
N HIS A 124 -38.30 -9.31 29.07
CA HIS A 124 -37.52 -9.05 30.29
C HIS A 124 -36.05 -9.51 30.28
N THR A 125 -35.24 -8.86 29.45
CA THR A 125 -33.93 -8.30 29.85
C THR A 125 -33.62 -7.10 28.95
N THR A 126 -34.08 -5.92 29.35
CA THR A 126 -33.69 -4.62 28.77
C THR A 126 -32.94 -3.83 29.83
N ALA A 127 -31.66 -3.53 29.59
CA ALA A 127 -30.97 -2.30 29.98
C ALA A 127 -29.52 -2.41 29.50
N PHE A 128 -28.97 -1.35 28.89
CA PHE A 128 -27.65 -1.28 28.21
C PHE A 128 -27.57 -1.86 26.80
N SER A 129 -28.28 -1.24 25.86
CA SER A 129 -27.78 -0.96 24.49
C SER A 129 -28.86 -0.23 23.68
N ARG A 130 -28.93 1.09 23.84
CA ARG A 130 -29.58 2.05 22.92
C ARG A 130 -28.65 3.26 22.96
N THR A 131 -27.67 3.37 22.07
CA THR A 131 -27.84 3.93 20.73
C THR A 131 -26.75 3.43 19.78
N ARG A 132 -27.02 2.35 19.04
CA ARG A 132 -26.57 2.24 17.65
C ARG A 132 -27.83 2.31 16.81
N LYS A 133 -28.09 3.51 16.29
CA LYS A 133 -29.06 3.67 15.22
C LYS A 133 -28.45 2.93 14.03
N ASP A 134 -29.21 2.01 13.46
CA ASP A 134 -28.93 1.39 12.18
C ASP A 134 -28.48 2.47 11.18
N ASP A 135 -27.18 2.52 10.89
CA ASP A 135 -26.74 2.94 9.57
C ASP A 135 -26.91 1.69 8.71
N SER A 136 -28.14 1.49 8.24
CA SER A 136 -28.41 0.59 7.13
C SER A 136 -27.53 1.03 5.96
N LEU A 137 -26.48 0.26 5.69
CA LEU A 137 -25.75 0.25 4.43
C LEU A 137 -26.78 0.14 3.31
N SER A 138 -27.18 1.29 2.76
CA SER A 138 -28.20 1.41 1.71
C SER A 138 -27.65 2.05 0.44
N ASP A 139 -26.32 2.11 0.32
CA ASP A 139 -25.61 2.56 -0.89
C ASP A 139 -25.01 1.39 -1.70
N GLU A 140 -25.56 0.16 -1.59
CA GLU A 140 -25.32 -0.91 -2.58
C GLU A 140 -26.17 -0.67 -3.85
N THR A 141 -26.11 0.53 -4.42
CA THR A 141 -26.70 0.82 -5.71
C THR A 141 -25.60 0.94 -6.78
N THR A 142 -25.59 -0.05 -7.68
CA THR A 142 -25.04 0.01 -9.06
C THR A 142 -23.52 0.20 -9.18
N ARG A 143 -22.72 -0.75 -8.70
CA ARG A 143 -21.43 -0.97 -9.38
C ARG A 143 -21.73 -1.67 -10.71
N LEU A 144 -21.57 -0.97 -11.83
CA LEU A 144 -21.70 -1.54 -13.19
C LEU A 144 -20.40 -2.21 -13.65
N SER A 145 -19.28 -1.85 -13.04
CA SER A 145 -17.96 -2.41 -13.33
C SER A 145 -17.13 -2.62 -12.06
N ILE A 146 -16.17 -3.55 -12.14
CA ILE A 146 -15.16 -3.83 -11.14
C ILE A 146 -13.84 -3.25 -11.62
N PRO A 147 -13.28 -2.26 -10.91
CA PRO A 147 -12.02 -1.64 -11.31
C PRO A 147 -10.88 -2.65 -11.16
N THR A 148 -10.03 -2.76 -12.18
CA THR A 148 -8.85 -3.63 -12.13
C THR A 148 -7.55 -2.86 -12.24
N ASP A 149 -6.46 -3.55 -11.92
CA ASP A 149 -5.09 -3.10 -12.08
C ASP A 149 -4.60 -3.28 -13.53
N SER A 150 -5.40 -2.76 -14.48
CA SER A 150 -5.14 -2.82 -15.91
C SER A 150 -5.89 -1.70 -16.67
N PRO A 151 -5.68 -1.53 -17.99
CA PRO A 151 -6.38 -0.56 -18.81
C PRO A 151 -7.90 -0.72 -18.88
N ILE A 152 -8.45 -1.85 -18.42
CA ILE A 152 -9.87 -2.16 -18.52
C ILE A 152 -10.52 -2.38 -17.15
N ASP A 153 -11.78 -1.97 -17.03
CA ASP A 153 -12.64 -2.41 -15.92
C ASP A 153 -13.42 -3.66 -16.34
N LEU A 154 -13.73 -4.53 -15.39
CA LEU A 154 -14.50 -5.76 -15.64
C LEU A 154 -15.99 -5.52 -15.44
N ALA A 155 -16.86 -6.20 -16.17
CA ALA A 155 -18.29 -6.14 -15.88
C ALA A 155 -18.62 -6.92 -14.60
N VAL A 156 -19.59 -6.47 -13.81
CA VAL A 156 -19.98 -7.19 -12.58
C VAL A 156 -20.65 -8.54 -12.88
N ASP A 157 -21.43 -8.60 -13.96
CA ASP A 157 -22.17 -9.81 -14.35
C ASP A 157 -21.30 -10.84 -15.08
N ASP A 158 -20.24 -10.38 -15.75
CA ASP A 158 -19.25 -11.20 -16.45
C ASP A 158 -17.87 -10.57 -16.23
N PRO A 159 -17.20 -10.89 -15.09
CA PRO A 159 -15.97 -10.22 -14.70
C PRO A 159 -14.77 -10.78 -15.46
N VAL A 160 -14.85 -10.81 -16.78
CA VAL A 160 -13.80 -11.25 -17.69
C VAL A 160 -13.52 -10.16 -18.71
N GLY A 161 -12.26 -9.78 -18.81
CA GLY A 161 -11.75 -8.80 -19.75
C GLY A 161 -10.52 -9.33 -20.46
N TYR A 162 -10.06 -8.59 -21.46
CA TYR A 162 -8.89 -8.98 -22.23
C TYR A 162 -7.94 -7.81 -22.46
N LEU A 163 -6.66 -8.08 -22.28
CA LEU A 163 -5.58 -7.15 -22.57
C LEU A 163 -4.77 -7.66 -23.76
N HIS A 164 -4.18 -6.73 -24.47
CA HIS A 164 -3.52 -6.94 -25.75
C HIS A 164 -2.09 -6.38 -25.73
N LYS A 165 -1.37 -6.67 -26.81
CA LYS A 165 -0.07 -6.06 -27.08
C LYS A 165 -0.10 -4.54 -26.85
N GLY A 166 0.88 -4.06 -26.08
CA GLY A 166 1.01 -2.66 -25.69
C GLY A 166 0.34 -2.31 -24.36
N ASP A 167 -0.48 -3.19 -23.78
CA ASP A 167 -1.11 -2.95 -22.49
C ASP A 167 -0.16 -3.28 -21.34
N LEU A 168 -0.33 -2.54 -20.24
CA LEU A 168 0.35 -2.75 -18.96
C LEU A 168 -0.64 -3.37 -17.97
N PHE A 169 -0.19 -4.27 -17.11
CA PHE A 169 -0.99 -4.72 -15.97
C PHE A 169 -0.13 -4.96 -14.73
N GLY A 170 -0.77 -4.89 -13.57
CA GLY A 170 -0.09 -5.07 -12.29
C GLY A 170 0.60 -3.81 -11.76
N GLU A 171 0.33 -2.65 -12.33
CA GLU A 171 0.98 -1.38 -11.98
C GLU A 171 0.56 -0.80 -10.62
N GLN A 172 -0.64 -1.10 -10.14
CA GLN A 172 -1.24 -0.62 -8.91
C GLN A 172 -0.63 -1.34 -7.71
N THR A 173 -0.31 -2.63 -7.81
CA THR A 173 0.47 -3.30 -6.77
C THR A 173 1.85 -2.64 -6.62
N CYS A 174 2.48 -2.24 -7.73
CA CYS A 174 3.74 -1.48 -7.68
C CYS A 174 3.59 -0.03 -7.19
N SER A 175 2.44 0.62 -7.44
CA SER A 175 2.23 2.04 -7.13
C SER A 175 1.66 2.27 -5.72
N ASN A 176 0.69 1.45 -5.31
CA ASN A 176 -0.11 1.63 -4.09
C ASN A 176 0.08 0.49 -3.08
N TYR A 177 0.87 -0.54 -3.41
CA TYR A 177 1.21 -1.65 -2.51
C TYR A 177 0.01 -2.46 -1.98
N LEU A 178 -1.06 -2.48 -2.78
CA LEU A 178 -2.26 -3.30 -2.58
C LEU A 178 -2.09 -4.65 -3.30
N PRO A 179 -2.77 -5.72 -2.85
CA PRO A 179 -2.74 -7.00 -3.53
C PRO A 179 -3.29 -6.88 -4.96
N ARG A 180 -2.95 -7.86 -5.82
CA ARG A 180 -3.53 -7.99 -7.17
C ARG A 180 -5.05 -7.96 -7.09
N SER A 181 -5.66 -7.13 -7.92
CA SER A 181 -7.11 -6.94 -7.94
C SER A 181 -7.87 -7.99 -8.75
N ALA A 182 -7.16 -8.76 -9.58
CA ALA A 182 -7.72 -9.77 -10.48
C ALA A 182 -6.62 -10.77 -10.87
N THR A 183 -7.04 -11.96 -11.28
CA THR A 183 -6.18 -13.00 -11.86
C THR A 183 -5.97 -12.72 -13.34
N VAL A 184 -4.73 -12.85 -13.82
CA VAL A 184 -4.38 -12.72 -15.25
C VAL A 184 -3.87 -14.05 -15.79
N LYS A 185 -4.42 -14.46 -16.93
CA LYS A 185 -4.15 -15.74 -17.58
C LYS A 185 -3.82 -15.54 -19.06
N ALA A 186 -2.80 -16.22 -19.55
CA ALA A 186 -2.42 -16.19 -20.96
C ALA A 186 -3.49 -16.85 -21.85
N VAL A 187 -3.81 -16.19 -22.98
CA VAL A 187 -4.73 -16.70 -24.02
C VAL A 187 -3.93 -16.91 -25.30
N GLY A 188 -3.53 -18.14 -25.56
CA GLY A 188 -2.48 -18.47 -26.50
C GLY A 188 -1.09 -18.12 -25.96
N LYS A 189 -0.09 -18.21 -26.85
CA LYS A 189 1.27 -17.80 -26.53
C LYS A 189 1.33 -16.29 -26.27
N CYS A 190 1.85 -15.89 -25.12
CA CYS A 190 1.98 -14.49 -24.71
C CYS A 190 3.42 -14.19 -24.29
N VAL A 191 3.94 -13.03 -24.68
CA VAL A 191 5.28 -12.57 -24.30
C VAL A 191 5.16 -11.23 -23.59
N CYS A 192 5.69 -11.16 -22.37
CA CYS A 192 5.62 -9.97 -21.53
C CYS A 192 7.01 -9.53 -21.07
N LEU A 193 7.22 -8.23 -20.89
CA LEU A 193 8.27 -7.71 -20.03
C LEU A 193 7.74 -7.65 -18.61
N GLU A 194 8.41 -8.32 -17.68
CA GLU A 194 8.14 -8.21 -16.26
C GLU A 194 9.20 -7.29 -15.63
N MET A 195 8.77 -6.29 -14.85
CA MET A 195 9.66 -5.28 -14.27
C MET A 195 9.32 -4.96 -12.83
N ILE A 196 10.33 -4.58 -12.05
CA ILE A 196 10.15 -4.18 -10.65
C ILE A 196 9.58 -2.76 -10.53
N ALA A 197 8.94 -2.46 -9.39
CA ALA A 197 8.32 -1.16 -9.12
C ALA A 197 9.23 0.08 -9.37
N PRO A 198 10.54 0.09 -9.01
CA PRO A 198 11.42 1.21 -9.36
C PRO A 198 11.56 1.49 -10.87
N VAL A 199 11.59 0.44 -11.70
CA VAL A 199 11.67 0.58 -13.17
C VAL A 199 10.34 1.08 -13.70
N LEU A 200 9.24 0.47 -13.27
CA LEU A 200 7.90 0.89 -13.66
C LEU A 200 7.66 2.37 -13.35
N ARG A 201 8.02 2.81 -12.14
CA ARG A 201 7.86 4.22 -11.74
C ARG A 201 8.62 5.15 -12.67
N ALA A 202 9.88 4.81 -12.97
CA ALA A 202 10.69 5.60 -13.88
C ALA A 202 10.08 5.63 -15.30
N VAL A 203 9.55 4.51 -15.80
CA VAL A 203 8.86 4.46 -17.10
C VAL A 203 7.61 5.36 -17.08
N LYS A 204 6.73 5.20 -16.10
CA LYS A 204 5.47 5.97 -16.00
C LYS A 204 5.70 7.47 -15.85
N GLU A 205 6.62 7.88 -14.99
CA GLU A 205 6.94 9.30 -14.76
C GLU A 205 7.48 9.99 -16.02
N ASN A 206 8.04 9.22 -16.96
CA ASN A 206 8.72 9.73 -18.15
C ASN A 206 8.05 9.32 -19.46
N SER A 207 6.82 8.78 -19.43
CA SER A 207 5.99 8.48 -20.62
C SER A 207 4.70 9.31 -20.59
N PRO A 208 4.42 10.11 -21.64
CA PRO A 208 3.15 10.80 -21.79
C PRO A 208 1.95 9.84 -21.83
N ARG A 209 2.07 8.72 -22.56
CA ARG A 209 0.98 7.74 -22.74
C ARG A 209 0.51 7.19 -21.40
N PHE A 210 1.43 6.67 -20.58
CA PHE A 210 1.06 6.09 -19.29
C PHE A 210 0.58 7.13 -18.28
N ASN A 211 1.02 8.38 -18.39
CA ASN A 211 0.55 9.45 -17.53
C ASN A 211 -0.90 9.85 -17.83
N GLU A 212 -1.29 9.96 -19.10
CA GLU A 212 -2.66 10.29 -19.50
C GLU A 212 -3.64 9.14 -19.16
N GLU A 213 -3.33 7.92 -19.60
CA GLU A 213 -4.16 6.74 -19.29
C GLU A 213 -4.32 6.52 -17.77
N TYR A 214 -3.28 6.78 -16.99
CA TYR A 214 -3.33 6.67 -15.54
C TYR A 214 -4.17 7.78 -14.90
N LYS A 215 -4.09 9.02 -15.39
CA LYS A 215 -4.92 10.13 -14.88
C LYS A 215 -6.40 9.83 -15.07
N ASP A 216 -6.78 9.40 -16.27
CA ASP A 216 -8.17 9.07 -16.61
C ASP A 216 -8.68 7.91 -15.77
N ARG A 217 -7.95 6.79 -15.71
CA ARG A 217 -8.34 5.63 -14.91
C ARG A 217 -8.38 5.92 -13.42
N ALA A 218 -7.35 6.59 -12.89
CA ALA A 218 -7.30 6.95 -11.48
C ALA A 218 -8.44 7.90 -11.10
N LEU A 219 -8.77 8.87 -11.95
CA LEU A 219 -9.89 9.77 -11.72
C LEU A 219 -11.22 9.01 -11.78
N LYS A 220 -11.46 8.20 -12.82
CA LYS A 220 -12.71 7.45 -12.98
C LYS A 220 -12.96 6.52 -11.79
N ASN A 221 -11.99 5.67 -11.45
CA ASN A 221 -12.08 4.77 -10.30
C ASN A 221 -12.29 5.52 -9.00
N HIS A 222 -11.66 6.69 -8.87
CA HIS A 222 -11.79 7.46 -7.66
C HIS A 222 -13.18 8.11 -7.53
N LEU A 223 -13.70 8.72 -8.61
CA LEU A 223 -15.02 9.34 -8.64
C LEU A 223 -16.13 8.32 -8.36
N MET A 224 -16.02 7.10 -8.91
CA MET A 224 -16.93 5.97 -8.65
C MET A 224 -17.03 5.58 -7.16
N ASN A 225 -16.03 5.94 -6.35
CA ASN A 225 -15.99 5.62 -4.92
C ASN A 225 -16.31 6.81 -4.03
N VAL A 226 -16.72 7.95 -4.60
CA VAL A 226 -17.13 9.12 -3.82
C VAL A 226 -18.66 9.14 -3.73
N PRO A 227 -19.26 8.90 -2.56
CA PRO A 227 -20.72 8.85 -2.43
C PRO A 227 -21.45 10.12 -2.89
N MET A 228 -20.78 11.28 -2.89
CA MET A 228 -21.37 12.55 -3.35
C MET A 228 -21.62 12.61 -4.85
N PHE A 229 -20.94 11.78 -5.65
CA PHE A 229 -21.09 11.68 -7.10
C PHE A 229 -21.99 10.51 -7.51
N SER A 230 -22.60 9.82 -6.53
CA SER A 230 -23.50 8.69 -6.78
C SER A 230 -24.61 9.08 -7.75
N GLY A 231 -24.71 8.33 -8.85
CA GLY A 231 -25.68 8.54 -9.93
C GLY A 231 -25.26 9.53 -11.03
N PHE A 232 -24.05 10.12 -10.94
CA PHE A 232 -23.53 11.07 -11.94
C PHE A 232 -22.04 10.83 -12.26
N HIS A 233 -21.56 9.61 -12.05
CA HIS A 233 -20.11 9.33 -12.08
C HIS A 233 -19.50 9.55 -13.46
N ASP A 234 -20.15 9.10 -14.53
CA ASP A 234 -19.63 9.20 -15.89
C ASP A 234 -19.66 10.65 -16.39
N GLU A 235 -20.75 11.39 -16.12
CA GLU A 235 -20.88 12.78 -16.55
C GLU A 235 -19.90 13.70 -15.80
N VAL A 236 -19.71 13.46 -14.49
CA VAL A 236 -18.73 14.21 -13.69
C VAL A 236 -17.30 13.83 -14.10
N PHE A 237 -17.05 12.56 -14.43
CA PHE A 237 -15.75 12.12 -14.94
C PHE A 237 -15.41 12.82 -16.26
N ASP A 238 -16.31 12.77 -17.24
CA ASP A 238 -16.10 13.41 -18.54
C ASP A 238 -15.89 14.91 -18.42
N PHE A 239 -16.55 15.56 -17.45
CA PHE A 239 -16.35 16.97 -17.16
C PHE A 239 -14.99 17.27 -16.53
N LEU A 240 -14.50 16.40 -15.64
CA LEU A 240 -13.31 16.65 -14.83
C LEU A 240 -12.00 16.11 -15.41
N LYS A 241 -12.02 15.15 -16.34
CA LYS A 241 -10.81 14.46 -16.82
C LYS A 241 -9.67 15.38 -17.26
N ASP A 242 -9.99 16.47 -17.96
CA ASP A 242 -9.01 17.46 -18.43
C ASP A 242 -8.80 18.65 -17.46
N LYS A 243 -9.50 18.65 -16.32
CA LYS A 243 -9.61 19.79 -15.39
C LYS A 243 -8.98 19.53 -14.01
N ILE A 244 -8.27 18.42 -13.85
CA ILE A 244 -7.69 17.98 -12.59
C ILE A 244 -6.14 18.04 -12.56
N GLU A 245 -5.60 18.11 -11.36
CA GLU A 245 -4.17 17.98 -11.08
C GLU A 245 -3.97 16.89 -10.02
N LEU A 246 -3.06 15.93 -10.27
CA LEU A 246 -2.65 14.95 -9.26
C LEU A 246 -1.56 15.56 -8.36
N VAL A 247 -1.77 15.56 -7.06
CA VAL A 247 -0.88 16.16 -6.06
C VAL A 247 -0.49 15.13 -5.01
N THR A 248 0.81 14.93 -4.81
CA THR A 248 1.35 14.08 -3.74
C THR A 248 1.84 14.95 -2.59
N LYS A 249 1.51 14.56 -1.36
CA LYS A 249 1.97 15.19 -0.11
C LYS A 249 2.59 14.16 0.81
N TYR A 250 3.75 14.47 1.36
CA TYR A 250 4.44 13.60 2.29
C TYR A 250 4.03 13.87 3.74
N LYS A 251 4.37 12.95 4.65
CA LYS A 251 4.07 13.07 6.08
C LYS A 251 4.50 14.43 6.63
N GLY A 252 3.57 15.11 7.29
CA GLY A 252 3.78 16.42 7.91
C GLY A 252 3.64 17.61 6.96
N GLU A 253 3.57 17.38 5.64
CA GLU A 253 3.34 18.45 4.69
C GLU A 253 1.91 18.98 4.79
N VAL A 254 1.80 20.30 4.67
CA VAL A 254 0.51 21.00 4.74
C VAL A 254 -0.08 21.10 3.33
N ILE A 255 -1.36 20.75 3.22
CA ILE A 255 -2.13 20.83 1.97
C ILE A 255 -2.60 22.28 1.79
N PHE A 256 -3.23 22.84 2.83
CA PHE A 256 -3.56 24.27 2.96
C PHE A 256 -3.70 24.63 4.44
N ARG A 257 -3.54 25.91 4.76
CA ARG A 257 -3.64 26.44 6.14
C ARG A 257 -4.93 27.20 6.37
N GLU A 258 -5.39 27.16 7.61
CA GLU A 258 -6.44 28.05 8.09
C GLU A 258 -6.08 29.52 7.80
N GLY A 259 -7.06 30.28 7.29
CA GLY A 259 -6.93 31.68 6.91
C GLY A 259 -6.42 31.93 5.48
N GLU A 260 -5.91 30.91 4.77
CA GLU A 260 -5.50 31.07 3.36
C GLU A 260 -6.72 31.24 2.44
N LYS A 261 -6.47 31.74 1.22
CA LYS A 261 -7.53 31.82 0.20
C LYS A 261 -8.00 30.41 -0.17
N ALA A 262 -9.32 30.22 -0.30
CA ALA A 262 -9.89 28.97 -0.78
C ALA A 262 -9.85 28.89 -2.32
N ASP A 263 -8.76 28.39 -2.87
CA ASP A 263 -8.40 28.40 -4.29
C ASP A 263 -8.58 27.04 -5.01
N ALA A 264 -8.79 25.97 -4.25
CA ALA A 264 -8.92 24.62 -4.77
C ALA A 264 -9.70 23.69 -3.83
N PHE A 265 -10.33 22.70 -4.42
CA PHE A 265 -10.95 21.56 -3.76
C PHE A 265 -10.05 20.32 -3.92
N TYR A 266 -10.05 19.42 -2.95
CA TYR A 266 -9.23 18.19 -2.99
C TYR A 266 -10.05 16.96 -2.63
N LEU A 267 -9.82 15.89 -3.37
CA LEU A 267 -10.32 14.55 -3.10
C LEU A 267 -9.16 13.62 -2.74
N ILE A 268 -9.30 12.84 -1.66
CA ILE A 268 -8.21 12.01 -1.11
C ILE A 268 -8.24 10.63 -1.77
N ARG A 269 -7.22 10.34 -2.59
CA ARG A 269 -7.08 9.07 -3.31
C ARG A 269 -6.46 7.99 -2.44
N SER A 270 -5.41 8.34 -1.73
CA SER A 270 -4.67 7.46 -0.81
C SER A 270 -4.08 8.28 0.33
N GLY A 271 -3.77 7.62 1.44
CA GLY A 271 -3.26 8.24 2.65
C GLY A 271 -4.32 8.89 3.54
N PHE A 272 -3.85 9.55 4.60
CA PHE A 272 -4.66 10.19 5.64
C PHE A 272 -4.30 11.66 5.82
N VAL A 273 -5.34 12.47 6.00
CA VAL A 273 -5.24 13.90 6.23
C VAL A 273 -5.82 14.27 7.59
N LYS A 274 -5.01 14.94 8.42
CA LYS A 274 -5.46 15.58 9.66
C LYS A 274 -6.11 16.92 9.34
N VAL A 275 -7.35 17.10 9.77
CA VAL A 275 -8.08 18.39 9.70
C VAL A 275 -8.08 19.03 11.09
N SER A 276 -7.36 20.13 11.25
CA SER A 276 -7.23 20.85 12.53
C SER A 276 -7.58 22.32 12.44
N GLN A 277 -7.93 22.91 13.57
CA GLN A 277 -8.24 24.33 13.69
C GLN A 277 -7.57 24.89 14.94
N LYS A 278 -7.08 26.13 14.86
CA LYS A 278 -6.50 26.81 16.02
C LYS A 278 -7.63 27.34 16.92
N LYS A 279 -7.72 26.84 18.15
CA LYS A 279 -8.70 27.28 19.15
C LYS A 279 -8.00 27.81 20.41
N PRO A 280 -8.70 28.54 21.31
CA PRO A 280 -8.14 28.89 22.62
C PRO A 280 -7.69 27.62 23.35
N GLY A 281 -6.40 27.51 23.67
CA GLY A 281 -5.81 26.28 24.24
C GLY A 281 -4.96 25.44 23.27
N GLY A 282 -4.87 25.81 21.99
CA GLY A 282 -3.95 25.23 21.03
C GLY A 282 -4.62 24.64 19.79
N GLU A 283 -3.86 23.83 19.05
CA GLU A 283 -4.37 23.11 17.88
C GLU A 283 -5.40 22.06 18.32
N THR A 284 -6.63 22.20 17.86
CA THR A 284 -7.70 21.22 18.05
C THR A 284 -7.88 20.43 16.77
N VAL A 285 -7.79 19.10 16.84
CA VAL A 285 -8.10 18.25 15.70
C VAL A 285 -9.60 18.02 15.63
N LEU A 286 -10.19 18.28 14.45
CA LEU A 286 -11.62 18.17 14.22
C LEU A 286 -12.00 16.80 13.68
N LYS A 287 -11.23 16.31 12.71
CA LYS A 287 -11.48 15.05 12.02
C LYS A 287 -10.21 14.56 11.30
N TYR A 288 -10.13 13.25 11.09
CA TYR A 288 -9.19 12.62 10.17
C TYR A 288 -9.94 12.19 8.93
N MET A 289 -9.37 12.47 7.77
CA MET A 289 -9.96 12.18 6.47
C MET A 289 -9.09 11.17 5.73
N GLY A 290 -9.71 10.15 5.14
CA GLY A 290 -9.02 9.10 4.39
C GLY A 290 -9.49 9.00 2.94
N ARG A 291 -9.13 7.89 2.28
CA ARG A 291 -9.53 7.58 0.91
C ARG A 291 -11.03 7.74 0.68
N GLY A 292 -11.39 8.42 -0.41
CA GLY A 292 -12.78 8.68 -0.82
C GLY A 292 -13.42 9.90 -0.15
N GLU A 293 -12.78 10.47 0.87
CA GLU A 293 -13.21 11.71 1.50
C GLU A 293 -12.59 12.93 0.83
N HIS A 294 -13.15 14.10 1.14
CA HIS A 294 -12.88 15.34 0.43
C HIS A 294 -12.70 16.52 1.38
N ILE A 295 -11.88 17.49 0.96
CA ILE A 295 -11.50 18.65 1.77
C ILE A 295 -11.46 19.93 0.92
N GLY A 296 -11.52 21.08 1.59
CA GLY A 296 -11.32 22.39 0.93
C GLY A 296 -12.53 23.00 0.22
N HIS A 297 -13.66 22.27 0.07
CA HIS A 297 -14.87 22.77 -0.60
C HIS A 297 -15.57 23.94 0.13
N ILE A 298 -15.51 23.97 1.46
CA ILE A 298 -16.31 24.90 2.29
C ILE A 298 -15.99 26.37 1.97
N GLY A 299 -14.72 26.74 1.96
CA GLY A 299 -14.30 28.12 1.69
C GLY A 299 -14.69 28.60 0.28
N ILE A 300 -14.71 27.70 -0.71
CA ILE A 300 -15.14 28.03 -2.07
C ILE A 300 -16.65 28.28 -2.10
N ILE A 301 -17.44 27.39 -1.49
CA ILE A 301 -18.91 27.46 -1.48
C ILE A 301 -19.39 28.70 -0.73
N GLN A 302 -18.81 28.96 0.43
CA GLN A 302 -19.22 30.04 1.33
C GLN A 302 -18.53 31.36 1.04
N LYS A 303 -17.54 31.37 0.12
CA LYS A 303 -16.72 32.54 -0.21
C LYS A 303 -15.98 33.08 1.02
N THR A 304 -15.43 32.17 1.82
CA THR A 304 -14.65 32.44 3.02
C THR A 304 -13.21 31.92 2.85
N PRO A 305 -12.24 32.46 3.60
CA PRO A 305 -10.92 31.83 3.71
C PRO A 305 -11.03 30.39 4.23
N ARG A 306 -9.95 29.61 4.09
CA ARG A 306 -9.85 28.26 4.65
C ARG A 306 -10.18 28.30 6.15
N GLU A 307 -11.23 27.58 6.57
CA GLU A 307 -11.64 27.54 7.98
C GLU A 307 -10.73 26.66 8.85
N VAL A 308 -9.94 25.79 8.22
CA VAL A 308 -9.16 24.72 8.87
C VAL A 308 -7.83 24.53 8.17
N THR A 309 -6.86 23.98 8.90
CA THR A 309 -5.59 23.49 8.36
C THR A 309 -5.71 22.01 8.04
N CYS A 310 -5.25 21.60 6.87
CA CYS A 310 -5.18 20.19 6.47
C CYS A 310 -3.72 19.77 6.30
N THR A 311 -3.30 18.69 6.97
CA THR A 311 -1.92 18.20 6.98
C THR A 311 -1.89 16.70 6.70
N ALA A 312 -1.00 16.25 5.82
CA ALA A 312 -0.83 14.83 5.54
C ALA A 312 -0.19 14.11 6.75
N LEU A 313 -0.74 12.96 7.16
CA LEU A 313 -0.21 12.15 8.27
C LEU A 313 0.75 11.05 7.78
N ASN A 314 0.59 10.62 6.54
CA ASN A 314 1.45 9.70 5.79
C ASN A 314 1.61 10.25 4.36
N THR A 315 2.07 9.43 3.41
CA THR A 315 2.08 9.81 1.99
C THR A 315 0.63 9.85 1.50
N ALA A 316 0.15 11.03 1.12
CA ALA A 316 -1.21 11.24 0.65
C ALA A 316 -1.20 11.68 -0.81
N GLU A 317 -1.97 10.99 -1.64
CA GLU A 317 -2.20 11.38 -3.02
C GLU A 317 -3.60 11.98 -3.15
N LEU A 318 -3.67 13.13 -3.81
CA LEU A 318 -4.85 13.98 -3.86
C LEU A 318 -5.17 14.31 -5.31
N VAL A 319 -6.46 14.29 -5.65
CA VAL A 319 -6.95 14.94 -6.88
C VAL A 319 -7.32 16.37 -6.52
N LYS A 320 -6.64 17.34 -7.12
CA LYS A 320 -6.88 18.77 -6.94
C LYS A 320 -7.71 19.31 -8.09
N VAL A 321 -8.78 20.04 -7.76
CA VAL A 321 -9.65 20.75 -8.70
C VAL A 321 -9.60 22.23 -8.34
N SER A 322 -9.30 23.11 -9.30
CA SER A 322 -9.23 24.57 -9.06
C SER A 322 -10.59 25.14 -8.65
N GLU A 323 -10.61 26.32 -8.01
CA GLU A 323 -11.83 27.03 -7.66
C GLU A 323 -12.74 27.21 -8.88
N ASP A 324 -12.18 27.62 -10.02
CA ASP A 324 -12.94 27.89 -11.24
C ASP A 324 -13.61 26.62 -11.77
N HIS A 325 -12.83 25.53 -11.95
CA HIS A 325 -13.37 24.25 -12.41
C HIS A 325 -14.37 23.65 -11.42
N PHE A 326 -14.16 23.84 -10.12
CA PHE A 326 -15.10 23.38 -9.10
C PHE A 326 -16.42 24.15 -9.17
N ARG A 327 -16.38 25.48 -9.34
CA ARG A 327 -17.59 26.30 -9.50
C ARG A 327 -18.37 25.94 -10.77
N GLU A 328 -17.68 25.70 -11.88
CA GLU A 328 -18.31 25.22 -13.11
C GLU A 328 -19.00 23.87 -12.89
N MET A 329 -18.33 22.91 -12.24
CA MET A 329 -18.91 21.61 -11.90
C MET A 329 -20.19 21.77 -11.04
N LEU A 330 -20.18 22.65 -10.04
CA LEU A 330 -21.35 22.89 -9.19
C LEU A 330 -22.52 23.55 -9.93
N ALA A 331 -22.23 24.31 -11.00
CA ALA A 331 -23.25 24.92 -11.85
C ALA A 331 -23.87 23.90 -12.82
N GLU A 332 -23.04 23.03 -13.40
CA GLU A 332 -23.44 21.98 -14.34
C GLU A 332 -24.22 20.85 -13.64
N PHE A 333 -23.85 20.51 -12.40
CA PHE A 333 -24.43 19.40 -11.64
C PHE A 333 -25.11 19.87 -10.33
N PRO A 334 -26.36 20.37 -10.38
CA PRO A 334 -27.07 20.88 -9.20
C PRO A 334 -27.25 19.86 -8.06
N GLU A 335 -27.38 18.57 -8.37
CA GLU A 335 -27.52 17.52 -7.35
C GLU A 335 -26.22 17.30 -6.57
N VAL A 336 -25.08 17.28 -7.27
CA VAL A 336 -23.74 17.25 -6.66
C VAL A 336 -23.56 18.48 -5.76
N ASN A 337 -24.01 19.66 -6.21
CA ASN A 337 -23.97 20.88 -5.42
C ASN A 337 -24.74 20.76 -4.10
N LYS A 338 -25.97 20.22 -4.11
CA LYS A 338 -26.74 19.96 -2.89
C LYS A 338 -25.98 19.05 -1.91
N GLN A 339 -25.26 18.04 -2.39
CA GLN A 339 -24.47 17.15 -1.53
C GLN A 339 -23.31 17.88 -0.86
N PHE A 340 -22.59 18.73 -1.59
CA PHE A 340 -21.53 19.56 -1.02
C PHE A 340 -22.04 20.55 0.03
N TYR A 341 -23.20 21.18 -0.21
CA TYR A 341 -23.85 22.03 0.79
C TYR A 341 -24.23 21.25 2.06
N ARG A 342 -24.79 20.04 1.93
CA ARG A 342 -25.12 19.17 3.07
C ARG A 342 -23.87 18.78 3.86
N SER A 343 -22.79 18.41 3.17
CA SER A 343 -21.49 18.09 3.76
C SER A 343 -20.94 19.28 4.56
N SER A 344 -20.98 20.49 3.98
CA SER A 344 -20.52 21.73 4.61
C SER A 344 -21.28 22.01 5.92
N ASN A 345 -22.61 21.93 5.88
CA ASN A 345 -23.46 22.17 7.06
C ASN A 345 -23.20 21.13 8.17
N LYS A 346 -23.02 19.85 7.80
CA LYS A 346 -22.70 18.78 8.76
C LYS A 346 -21.35 19.02 9.43
N PHE A 347 -20.35 19.45 8.67
CA PHE A 347 -19.02 19.77 9.20
C PHE A 347 -19.07 20.95 10.19
N GLN A 348 -19.77 22.03 9.84
CA GLN A 348 -19.91 23.19 10.73
C GLN A 348 -20.62 22.86 12.03
N ALA A 349 -21.71 22.10 11.97
CA ALA A 349 -22.42 21.64 13.17
C ALA A 349 -21.51 20.78 14.07
N LEU A 350 -20.71 19.88 13.48
CA LEU A 350 -19.73 19.09 14.22
C LEU A 350 -18.65 19.97 14.86
N ASN A 351 -18.09 20.92 14.13
CA ASN A 351 -17.05 21.81 14.63
C ASN A 351 -17.55 22.68 15.80
N ALA A 352 -18.78 23.20 15.70
CA ALA A 352 -19.44 23.95 16.77
C ALA A 352 -19.61 23.10 18.04
N ALA A 353 -20.04 21.84 17.89
CA ALA A 353 -20.18 20.91 19.03
C ALA A 353 -18.82 20.56 19.67
N LEU A 354 -17.76 20.42 18.87
CA LEU A 354 -16.41 20.15 19.37
C LEU A 354 -15.77 21.34 20.09
N ALA A 355 -16.24 22.57 19.87
CA ALA A 355 -15.74 23.75 20.59
C ALA A 355 -15.97 23.69 22.12
N GLN A 356 -16.85 22.81 22.59
CA GLN A 356 -17.18 22.65 24.02
C GLN A 356 -16.44 21.48 24.71
N ARG A 357 -15.66 20.67 23.98
CA ARG A 357 -14.96 19.51 24.54
C ARG A 357 -13.47 19.79 24.71
N THR A 358 -13.05 19.97 25.96
CA THR A 358 -11.63 20.11 26.32
C THR A 358 -10.95 18.73 26.33
N GLN A 359 -9.85 18.64 25.58
CA GLN A 359 -8.82 17.58 25.57
C GLN A 359 -9.22 16.18 25.11
N THR A 360 -8.75 15.81 23.91
CA THR A 360 -8.55 14.41 23.53
C THR A 360 -7.05 14.09 23.51
N PHE A 361 -6.41 14.11 24.67
CA PHE A 361 -4.96 13.84 24.79
C PHE A 361 -4.61 12.40 24.40
N ALA A 362 -5.53 11.44 24.64
CA ALA A 362 -5.34 10.02 24.33
C ALA A 362 -5.26 9.70 22.83
N ILE A 363 -6.13 10.31 22.01
CA ILE A 363 -6.15 10.06 20.55
C ILE A 363 -4.92 10.69 19.88
N ARG A 364 -4.50 11.89 20.31
CA ARG A 364 -3.32 12.55 19.75
C ARG A 364 -2.05 11.71 19.90
N ASN A 365 -1.81 11.13 21.09
CA ASN A 365 -0.69 10.22 21.29
C ASN A 365 -0.79 8.97 20.41
N PHE A 366 -1.99 8.39 20.25
CA PHE A 366 -2.21 7.23 19.37
C PHE A 366 -1.86 7.51 17.90
N LEU A 367 -2.17 8.72 17.42
CA LEU A 367 -1.96 9.14 16.03
C LEU A 367 -0.55 9.63 15.74
N ASP A 368 0.03 10.45 16.62
CA ASP A 368 1.40 10.94 16.48
C ASP A 368 2.39 9.77 16.50
N GLN A 369 2.03 8.69 17.20
CA GLN A 369 2.78 7.44 17.27
C GLN A 369 2.46 6.47 16.11
N GLY A 370 1.53 6.83 15.21
CA GLY A 370 1.10 6.09 14.04
C GLY A 370 0.67 4.65 14.32
N LEU A 371 0.07 4.38 15.49
CA LEU A 371 -0.49 3.07 15.83
C LEU A 371 -1.71 2.71 14.97
N MET A 372 -2.34 3.70 14.34
CA MET A 372 -3.48 3.50 13.43
C MET A 372 -3.11 2.74 12.15
N GLU A 373 -1.86 2.86 11.71
CA GLU A 373 -1.36 2.20 10.48
C GLU A 373 -0.92 0.76 10.76
N ALA A 374 -0.82 0.36 12.03
CA ALA A 374 -0.31 -0.94 12.41
C ALA A 374 -1.39 -2.01 12.25
N ASN A 375 -1.16 -2.97 11.36
CA ASN A 375 -1.98 -4.17 11.31
C ASN A 375 -1.53 -5.19 12.37
N ASN A 376 -0.24 -5.20 12.68
CA ASN A 376 0.34 -6.07 13.70
C ASN A 376 1.11 -5.23 14.74
N LEU A 377 0.91 -5.52 16.02
CA LEU A 377 1.61 -4.88 17.12
C LEU A 377 2.13 -5.94 18.09
N LEU A 378 3.45 -5.99 18.26
CA LEU A 378 4.06 -6.79 19.29
C LEU A 378 4.08 -6.03 20.62
N LEU A 379 3.35 -6.55 21.61
CA LEU A 379 3.22 -5.95 22.93
C LEU A 379 3.92 -6.81 23.99
N LEU A 380 4.79 -6.17 24.76
CA LEU A 380 5.43 -6.74 25.95
C LEU A 380 4.67 -6.28 27.20
N ASP A 381 4.07 -7.21 27.93
CA ASP A 381 3.48 -6.94 29.25
C ASP A 381 4.62 -6.77 30.28
N LEU A 382 4.84 -5.53 30.72
CA LEU A 382 5.90 -5.16 31.64
C LEU A 382 5.69 -5.66 33.07
N GLU A 383 4.48 -6.08 33.44
CA GLU A 383 4.23 -6.75 34.73
C GLU A 383 4.68 -8.21 34.71
N LYS A 384 4.65 -8.85 33.52
CA LYS A 384 5.08 -10.24 33.32
C LYS A 384 6.52 -10.35 32.85
N CYS A 385 7.04 -9.31 32.21
CA CYS A 385 8.39 -9.30 31.66
C CYS A 385 9.44 -9.20 32.78
N THR A 386 10.21 -10.27 32.97
CA THR A 386 11.35 -10.34 33.90
C THR A 386 12.58 -9.57 33.42
N ARG A 387 12.53 -9.05 32.20
CA ARG A 387 13.59 -8.34 31.49
C ARG A 387 14.86 -9.15 31.17
N CYS A 388 14.80 -10.49 31.16
CA CYS A 388 15.94 -11.39 30.95
C CYS A 388 16.60 -11.40 29.55
N ASP A 389 16.07 -10.68 28.55
CA ASP A 389 16.54 -10.66 27.15
C ASP A 389 16.42 -11.95 26.34
N GLU A 390 15.84 -13.02 26.89
CA GLU A 390 15.71 -14.30 26.17
C GLU A 390 14.90 -14.20 24.88
N CYS A 391 13.88 -13.33 24.80
CA CYS A 391 13.15 -13.10 23.54
C CYS A 391 13.99 -12.43 22.45
N VAL A 392 14.97 -11.59 22.82
CA VAL A 392 15.87 -10.92 21.88
C VAL A 392 16.93 -11.91 21.39
N LYS A 393 17.47 -12.72 22.31
CA LYS A 393 18.43 -13.78 21.98
C LYS A 393 17.81 -14.83 21.08
N ALA A 394 16.63 -15.36 21.42
CA ALA A 394 15.94 -16.34 20.60
C ALA A 394 15.66 -15.81 19.18
N CYS A 395 15.34 -14.52 19.05
CA CYS A 395 15.18 -13.87 17.75
C CYS A 395 16.51 -13.84 16.98
N ALA A 396 17.61 -13.43 17.62
CA ALA A 396 18.94 -13.44 17.00
C ALA A 396 19.39 -14.85 16.59
N ASP A 397 19.21 -15.84 17.47
CA ASP A 397 19.58 -17.24 17.23
C ASP A 397 18.83 -17.84 16.03
N SER A 398 17.60 -17.38 15.80
CA SER A 398 16.78 -17.79 14.65
C SER A 398 17.14 -17.07 13.34
N HIS A 399 17.97 -16.02 13.41
CA HIS A 399 18.23 -15.10 12.30
C HIS A 399 19.72 -14.73 12.21
N ASP A 400 20.58 -15.74 12.13
CA ASP A 400 22.03 -15.59 11.89
C ASP A 400 22.75 -14.64 12.86
N GLY A 401 22.33 -14.65 14.13
CA GLY A 401 22.88 -13.79 15.17
C GLY A 401 22.36 -12.35 15.15
N VAL A 402 21.44 -12.02 14.23
CA VAL A 402 20.88 -10.68 14.09
C VAL A 402 19.45 -10.61 14.63
N THR A 403 19.28 -9.94 15.76
CA THR A 403 17.92 -9.72 16.29
C THR A 403 17.10 -8.79 15.39
N ARG A 404 15.90 -9.27 15.03
CA ARG A 404 14.87 -8.48 14.36
C ARG A 404 13.86 -7.87 15.36
N LEU A 405 14.04 -8.17 16.65
CA LEU A 405 13.20 -7.73 17.76
C LEU A 405 13.99 -6.84 18.73
N ASN A 406 13.55 -5.60 18.89
CA ASN A 406 14.10 -4.68 19.88
C ASN A 406 13.06 -4.32 20.96
N ARG A 407 13.43 -4.49 22.23
CA ARG A 407 12.59 -4.12 23.40
C ARG A 407 12.66 -2.63 23.74
N VAL A 408 12.76 -1.82 22.71
CA VAL A 408 12.68 -0.36 22.78
C VAL A 408 11.35 0.02 22.13
N GLY A 409 10.75 1.13 22.58
CA GLY A 409 9.53 1.61 21.97
C GLY A 409 8.60 2.27 22.97
N LEU A 410 7.34 2.40 22.57
CA LEU A 410 6.33 3.20 23.25
C LEU A 410 5.79 2.45 24.46
N ARG A 411 5.75 3.11 25.61
CA ARG A 411 5.14 2.56 26.82
C ARG A 411 3.75 3.15 26.99
N PHE A 412 2.76 2.28 27.09
CA PHE A 412 1.39 2.63 27.37
C PHE A 412 0.87 1.76 28.50
N ASP A 413 0.61 2.38 29.65
CA ASP A 413 0.25 1.67 30.88
C ASP A 413 1.31 0.60 31.20
N LYS A 414 0.89 -0.67 31.35
CA LYS A 414 1.79 -1.80 31.56
C LYS A 414 2.37 -2.42 30.28
N TYR A 415 2.02 -1.92 29.11
CA TYR A 415 2.49 -2.47 27.85
C TYR A 415 3.63 -1.66 27.26
N LEU A 416 4.60 -2.36 26.68
CA LEU A 416 5.62 -1.80 25.80
C LEU A 416 5.35 -2.29 24.38
N VAL A 417 5.11 -1.36 23.45
CA VAL A 417 5.06 -1.64 22.02
C VAL A 417 6.50 -1.80 21.54
N ALA A 418 6.90 -3.02 21.21
CA ALA A 418 8.27 -3.31 20.77
C ALA A 418 8.54 -2.75 19.38
N THR A 419 9.74 -2.24 19.15
CA THR A 419 10.26 -1.87 17.83
C THR A 419 10.39 -3.15 17.00
N SER A 420 9.37 -3.37 16.18
CA SER A 420 9.16 -4.52 15.30
C SER A 420 8.25 -4.07 14.16
N CYS A 421 8.37 -4.67 12.98
CA CYS A 421 7.54 -4.30 11.83
C CYS A 421 6.05 -4.31 12.21
N ARG A 422 5.35 -3.26 11.77
CA ARG A 422 3.92 -3.08 12.06
C ARG A 422 3.00 -3.63 10.97
N SER A 423 3.58 -4.22 9.92
CA SER A 423 2.85 -4.73 8.76
C SER A 423 1.91 -3.68 8.17
N CYS A 424 2.40 -2.43 8.01
CA CYS A 424 1.55 -1.26 7.80
C CYS A 424 0.70 -1.38 6.53
N SER A 425 -0.56 -0.93 6.57
CA SER A 425 -1.41 -0.92 5.38
C SER A 425 -0.77 -0.12 4.23
N ASP A 426 -0.19 1.03 4.57
CA ASP A 426 0.61 1.89 3.68
C ASP A 426 2.11 1.80 4.06
N PRO A 427 2.91 0.98 3.34
CA PRO A 427 4.30 0.69 3.72
C PRO A 427 5.26 1.75 3.16
N VAL A 428 5.46 2.85 3.89
CA VAL A 428 6.37 3.95 3.50
C VAL A 428 7.82 3.54 3.24
N CYS A 429 8.27 2.40 3.79
CA CYS A 429 9.61 1.86 3.60
C CYS A 429 9.84 1.29 2.20
N MET A 430 8.79 0.82 1.53
CA MET A 430 8.89 0.19 0.20
C MET A 430 9.16 1.20 -0.93
N PRO A 431 8.39 2.30 -1.09
CA PRO A 431 8.59 3.24 -2.20
C PRO A 431 9.95 3.92 -2.19
N VAL A 432 10.60 4.04 -1.03
CA VAL A 432 11.93 4.65 -0.91
C VAL A 432 13.07 3.70 -1.27
N CYS A 433 12.81 2.39 -1.41
CA CYS A 433 13.83 1.42 -1.76
C CYS A 433 14.25 1.58 -3.24
N PRO A 434 15.50 2.00 -3.52
CA PRO A 434 15.92 2.32 -4.88
C PRO A 434 16.14 1.07 -5.75
N VAL A 435 16.22 -0.11 -5.12
CA VAL A 435 16.48 -1.40 -5.76
C VAL A 435 15.31 -2.38 -5.62
N GLY A 436 14.18 -1.95 -5.02
CA GLY A 436 13.02 -2.82 -4.83
C GLY A 436 13.27 -4.08 -3.98
N SER A 437 14.26 -4.06 -3.09
CA SER A 437 14.60 -5.20 -2.22
C SER A 437 13.66 -5.40 -1.03
N ILE A 438 12.62 -4.58 -0.91
CA ILE A 438 11.68 -4.64 0.20
C ILE A 438 10.38 -5.17 -0.39
N ARG A 439 10.07 -6.42 -0.08
CA ARG A 439 8.87 -7.14 -0.53
C ARG A 439 7.84 -7.22 0.59
N ARG A 440 6.62 -7.60 0.24
CA ARG A 440 5.47 -7.70 1.14
C ARG A 440 4.81 -9.04 0.89
N ARG A 441 4.54 -9.80 1.95
CA ARG A 441 3.80 -11.07 1.90
C ARG A 441 2.29 -10.82 2.03
N ASP A 442 1.50 -11.86 1.80
CA ASP A 442 0.03 -11.80 1.86
C ASP A 442 -0.52 -11.44 3.25
N THR A 443 0.22 -11.82 4.29
CA THR A 443 0.00 -11.48 5.70
C THR A 443 0.46 -10.06 6.08
N LEU A 444 0.87 -9.26 5.08
CA LEU A 444 1.27 -7.86 5.16
C LEU A 444 2.63 -7.58 5.82
N GLU A 445 3.36 -8.59 6.31
CA GLU A 445 4.73 -8.37 6.74
C GLU A 445 5.64 -7.96 5.58
N ILE A 446 6.71 -7.27 5.94
CA ILE A 446 7.71 -6.79 5.01
C ILE A 446 8.93 -7.70 5.09
N VAL A 447 9.40 -8.17 3.95
CA VAL A 447 10.62 -8.97 3.80
C VAL A 447 11.68 -8.11 3.14
N ILE A 448 12.92 -8.17 3.64
CA ILE A 448 14.06 -7.47 3.04
C ILE A 448 15.02 -8.49 2.44
N GLU A 449 15.08 -8.45 1.13
CA GLU A 449 15.74 -9.42 0.28
C GLU A 449 17.25 -9.22 0.22
N ASP A 450 17.97 -10.24 -0.24
CA ASP A 450 19.43 -10.29 -0.28
C ASP A 450 20.08 -9.29 -1.24
N TRP A 451 19.36 -8.81 -2.25
CA TRP A 451 19.87 -7.76 -3.14
C TRP A 451 19.76 -6.34 -2.54
N CYS A 452 19.49 -6.23 -1.24
CA CYS A 452 19.58 -4.97 -0.50
C CYS A 452 20.99 -4.37 -0.62
N ILE A 453 21.06 -3.09 -1.01
CA ILE A 453 22.34 -2.37 -1.19
C ILE A 453 22.79 -1.55 0.03
N GLY A 454 22.08 -1.64 1.17
CA GLY A 454 22.50 -0.96 2.41
C GLY A 454 22.33 0.56 2.44
N CYS A 455 21.53 1.16 1.54
CA CYS A 455 21.47 2.62 1.36
C CYS A 455 20.73 3.45 2.42
N THR A 456 20.31 2.84 3.54
CA THR A 456 19.61 3.44 4.71
C THR A 456 18.25 4.11 4.49
N LYS A 457 17.86 4.48 3.27
CA LYS A 457 16.61 5.23 2.98
C LYS A 457 15.35 4.65 3.62
N CYS A 458 15.22 3.32 3.65
CA CYS A 458 14.08 2.64 4.27
C CYS A 458 14.08 2.75 5.80
N ALA A 459 15.24 2.72 6.44
CA ALA A 459 15.40 2.96 7.87
C ALA A 459 15.03 4.40 8.22
N ASP A 460 15.49 5.37 7.42
CA ASP A 460 15.18 6.79 7.59
C ASP A 460 13.68 7.09 7.35
N ALA A 461 13.06 6.40 6.40
CA ALA A 461 11.65 6.56 6.08
C ALA A 461 10.71 5.90 7.09
N CYS A 462 11.16 4.88 7.85
CA CYS A 462 10.32 4.18 8.80
C CYS A 462 10.00 5.10 9.99
N PRO A 463 8.76 5.58 10.15
CA PRO A 463 8.43 6.57 11.19
C PRO A 463 8.46 5.98 12.60
N TYR A 464 8.64 4.67 12.71
CA TYR A 464 8.63 3.90 13.94
C TYR A 464 10.02 3.37 14.31
N GLY A 465 11.02 3.55 13.43
CA GLY A 465 12.36 3.01 13.63
C GLY A 465 12.42 1.48 13.61
N ASN A 466 11.49 0.82 12.91
CA ASN A 466 11.38 -0.64 12.89
C ASN A 466 12.31 -1.34 11.89
N ILE A 467 13.06 -0.58 11.09
CA ILE A 467 14.06 -1.10 10.16
C ILE A 467 15.44 -0.71 10.68
N ASN A 468 16.27 -1.71 10.96
CA ASN A 468 17.60 -1.54 11.50
C ASN A 468 18.64 -1.86 10.42
N MET A 469 19.76 -1.13 10.43
CA MET A 469 20.88 -1.42 9.55
C MET A 469 21.89 -2.29 10.30
N HIS A 470 22.22 -3.44 9.75
CA HIS A 470 23.24 -4.33 10.30
C HIS A 470 24.43 -4.41 9.35
N GLU A 471 25.63 -4.34 9.92
CA GLU A 471 26.86 -4.61 9.19
C GLU A 471 26.93 -6.12 8.88
N MET A 472 27.19 -6.45 7.63
CA MET A 472 27.39 -7.83 7.22
C MET A 472 28.87 -8.13 7.39
N GLU A 473 29.22 -9.18 8.13
CA GLU A 473 30.60 -9.65 8.19
C GLU A 473 31.04 -10.06 6.77
N SER A 474 32.10 -9.42 6.28
CA SER A 474 32.78 -9.89 5.07
C SER A 474 33.35 -11.27 5.36
N PRO A 475 33.20 -12.27 4.47
CA PRO A 475 33.80 -13.59 4.67
C PRO A 475 35.34 -13.61 4.50
N ASP A 476 36.03 -12.54 4.90
CA ASP A 476 37.48 -12.37 4.82
C ASP A 476 38.06 -12.23 6.24
N SER A 477 38.23 -13.36 6.93
CA SER A 477 39.27 -13.46 7.97
C SER A 477 39.65 -14.91 8.33
N GLY A 478 39.78 -15.84 7.36
CA GLY A 478 40.40 -17.13 7.68
C GLY A 478 40.19 -18.33 6.76
N ALA A 479 40.27 -18.18 5.44
CA ALA A 479 40.42 -19.35 4.57
C ALA A 479 41.53 -19.08 3.54
N ASP A 480 42.47 -20.02 3.48
CA ASP A 480 43.67 -19.97 2.66
C ASP A 480 43.37 -19.67 1.18
N GLU A 481 44.18 -18.79 0.61
CA GLU A 481 44.15 -18.39 -0.79
C GLU A 481 44.58 -19.56 -1.70
N GLU A 482 43.72 -20.54 -1.94
CA GLU A 482 43.86 -21.40 -3.12
C GLU A 482 42.49 -21.95 -3.56
N GLU A 483 42.08 -21.51 -4.75
CA GLU A 483 40.91 -21.97 -5.53
C GLU A 483 39.50 -21.70 -4.96
N ALA A 484 39.03 -20.45 -5.04
CA ALA A 484 37.59 -20.16 -5.06
C ALA A 484 37.23 -19.12 -6.14
N PRO A 485 36.09 -19.27 -6.84
CA PRO A 485 35.68 -18.34 -7.89
C PRO A 485 35.44 -16.95 -7.27
N LYS A 486 35.86 -15.89 -7.98
CA LYS A 486 35.80 -14.48 -7.56
C LYS A 486 34.44 -14.12 -6.95
N LYS A 487 34.33 -14.16 -5.61
CA LYS A 487 33.10 -13.82 -4.88
C LYS A 487 32.90 -12.31 -4.92
N LYS A 488 31.77 -11.87 -5.49
CA LYS A 488 31.41 -10.46 -5.66
C LYS A 488 31.14 -9.80 -4.30
N ALA A 489 31.48 -8.51 -4.20
CA ALA A 489 31.31 -7.72 -2.98
C ALA A 489 29.83 -7.61 -2.57
N ARG A 490 29.44 -8.32 -1.50
CA ARG A 490 28.17 -8.09 -0.79
C ARG A 490 28.15 -6.69 -0.17
N ALA A 491 26.96 -6.10 -0.01
CA ALA A 491 26.81 -4.81 0.63
C ALA A 491 27.39 -4.86 2.06
N LYS A 492 28.14 -3.82 2.46
CA LYS A 492 28.73 -3.74 3.80
C LYS A 492 27.69 -3.73 4.93
N SER A 493 26.46 -3.32 4.61
CA SER A 493 25.33 -3.34 5.52
C SER A 493 24.06 -3.77 4.82
N LYS A 494 23.18 -4.47 5.53
CA LYS A 494 21.84 -4.90 5.09
C LYS A 494 20.78 -4.30 6.02
N ALA A 495 19.66 -3.85 5.44
CA ALA A 495 18.50 -3.45 6.21
C ALA A 495 17.76 -4.70 6.70
N ILE A 496 17.33 -4.73 7.96
CA ILE A 496 16.67 -5.88 8.58
C ILE A 496 15.47 -5.39 9.38
N THR A 497 14.38 -6.14 9.35
CA THR A 497 13.17 -5.88 10.11
C THR A 497 12.50 -7.20 10.50
N CYS A 498 11.63 -7.17 11.50
CA CYS A 498 10.83 -8.33 11.89
C CYS A 498 9.85 -8.70 10.76
N ASP A 499 9.89 -9.95 10.33
CA ASP A 499 9.00 -10.59 9.36
C ASP A 499 8.05 -11.59 10.05
N LEU A 500 7.91 -11.48 11.38
CA LEU A 500 7.10 -12.38 12.22
C LEU A 500 7.52 -13.86 12.16
N CYS A 501 8.76 -14.15 11.72
CA CYS A 501 9.29 -15.51 11.59
C CYS A 501 8.39 -16.41 10.71
N THR A 502 7.68 -15.85 9.72
CA THR A 502 6.74 -16.63 8.91
C THR A 502 7.42 -17.71 8.07
N ASP A 503 8.69 -17.51 7.71
CA ASP A 503 9.50 -18.50 6.99
C ASP A 503 10.09 -19.60 7.90
N ALA A 504 10.01 -19.45 9.22
CA ALA A 504 10.64 -20.37 10.16
C ALA A 504 9.86 -21.68 10.38
N GLY A 505 8.80 -21.95 9.60
CA GLY A 505 8.01 -23.18 9.70
C GLY A 505 7.47 -23.39 11.12
N GLY A 506 6.53 -22.55 11.55
CA GLY A 506 5.89 -22.72 12.86
C GLY A 506 4.83 -23.83 12.83
N ASP A 507 5.08 -24.90 13.60
CA ASP A 507 4.03 -25.76 14.17
C ASP A 507 3.18 -25.00 15.20
#